data_AF-A0A1F9B686-F1
#
_entry.id   AF-A0A1F9B686-F1
#
_cell.length_a   1.000
_cell.length_b   1.000
_cell.length_c   1.000
_cell.angle_alpha   90.00
_cell.angle_beta   90.00
_cell.angle_gamma   90.00
#
_symmetry.space_group_name_H-M   'P 1'
#
loop_
_entity.id
_entity.type
_entity.pdbx_description
1 polymer ?
#
loop_
_entity_poly.entity_id
_entity_poly.type
_entity_poly.pdbx_seq_one_letter_code
_entity_poly.pdbx_strand_id
1 'polypeptide(L)'
;MKRASLVLLIAIIVIISGASLVWAQGIPQPYRIGGTVSIDGVQITQSTDDGLIIKVTKADGTAYTDAYGNPSEDGDGLNTSHFYLIDIPIFSAMDQPGGGRSGETALIHVYLNNKKLYVSSPRDGRIAIGPEGSFSQINLSVVTGQKWSGPVSLSLKMVENYTDTSNNIKFRKYTEPLTGTIEISLGEEHLIPNEEGCYLFFISDFTSEDEKKEICIQDIAAIYTRYIKINATEKFYLKGTGTYSFKEGGEDVTGLIFLDLTSGSMKKDKLGNLISIKLSGKIGGGTPEVSVFSGSLKATLTQ
;
A
#
# COMPACT_ATOMS: atom_id res chain seq x y z
N MET A 1 72.58 6.75 -65.39
CA MET A 1 71.16 7.08 -65.58
C MET A 1 70.46 6.93 -64.24
N LYS A 2 70.11 8.06 -63.62
CA LYS A 2 69.46 8.17 -62.30
C LYS A 2 68.14 8.89 -62.52
N ARG A 3 67.04 8.35 -62.01
CA ARG A 3 65.85 9.06 -61.49
C ARG A 3 64.84 8.00 -61.01
N ALA A 4 65.11 7.51 -59.81
CA ALA A 4 64.11 6.93 -58.93
C ALA A 4 63.70 8.01 -57.91
N SER A 5 62.52 7.83 -57.35
CA SER A 5 61.96 8.57 -56.21
C SER A 5 61.29 9.91 -56.53
N LEU A 6 60.21 10.16 -55.77
CA LEU A 6 59.52 11.44 -55.58
C LEU A 6 58.21 11.66 -56.35
N VAL A 7 57.24 10.73 -56.29
CA VAL A 7 55.82 11.08 -56.52
C VAL A 7 54.83 10.40 -55.55
N LEU A 8 55.22 9.41 -54.75
CA LEU A 8 54.28 8.62 -53.92
C LEU A 8 54.36 8.90 -52.40
N LEU A 9 54.42 10.18 -51.98
CA LEU A 9 54.44 10.54 -50.54
C LEU A 9 53.62 11.80 -50.20
N ILE A 10 52.63 12.17 -51.03
CA ILE A 10 51.75 13.34 -50.77
C ILE A 10 50.26 12.94 -50.76
N ALA A 11 49.93 11.65 -50.90
CA ALA A 11 48.54 11.14 -50.84
C ALA A 11 48.19 10.40 -49.53
N ILE A 12 49.10 10.34 -48.54
CA ILE A 12 48.91 9.66 -47.24
C ILE A 12 49.06 10.65 -46.06
N ILE A 13 48.71 11.92 -46.24
CA ILE A 13 48.71 12.93 -45.16
C ILE A 13 47.45 13.83 -45.25
N VAL A 14 46.28 13.23 -45.49
CA VAL A 14 44.97 13.92 -45.34
C VAL A 14 43.90 12.92 -44.85
N ILE A 15 44.23 12.08 -43.85
CA ILE A 15 43.24 11.16 -43.22
C ILE A 15 43.32 11.20 -41.67
N ILE A 16 43.98 12.19 -41.04
CA ILE A 16 44.17 12.19 -39.57
C ILE A 16 43.92 13.56 -38.94
N SER A 17 42.80 14.20 -39.25
CA SER A 17 42.39 15.42 -38.52
C SER A 17 40.87 15.55 -38.31
N GLY A 18 40.12 14.48 -38.56
CA GLY A 18 38.74 14.34 -38.07
C GLY A 18 38.67 13.75 -36.67
N ALA A 19 39.64 14.04 -35.79
CA ALA A 19 39.50 13.73 -34.38
C ALA A 19 38.39 14.65 -33.85
N SER A 20 37.15 14.17 -33.90
CA SER A 20 36.05 14.77 -33.14
C SER A 20 36.54 14.88 -31.70
N LEU A 21 36.73 16.11 -31.24
CA LEU A 21 36.91 16.41 -29.84
C LEU A 21 35.71 15.81 -29.12
N VAL A 22 35.91 14.65 -28.50
CA VAL A 22 34.96 14.11 -27.55
C VAL A 22 35.02 15.07 -26.37
N TRP A 23 34.14 16.06 -26.38
CA TRP A 23 33.87 16.85 -25.20
C TRP A 23 33.41 15.85 -24.16
N ALA A 24 34.23 15.64 -23.13
CA ALA A 24 33.82 14.89 -21.95
C ALA A 24 32.62 15.64 -21.38
N GLN A 25 31.42 15.23 -21.77
CA GLN A 25 30.22 15.62 -21.07
C GLN A 25 30.40 15.05 -19.67
N GLY A 26 30.52 15.94 -18.67
CA GLY A 26 30.66 15.50 -17.29
C GLY A 26 29.48 14.62 -16.89
N ILE A 27 29.64 13.86 -15.81
CA ILE A 27 28.55 13.05 -15.25
C ILE A 27 27.34 13.97 -15.03
N PRO A 28 26.16 13.66 -15.60
CA PRO A 28 24.97 14.48 -15.43
C PRO A 28 24.63 14.70 -13.96
N GLN A 29 24.24 15.92 -13.60
CA GLN A 29 23.80 16.20 -12.24
C GLN A 29 22.50 15.44 -11.92
N PRO A 30 22.36 14.86 -10.72
CA PRO A 30 21.15 14.14 -10.38
C PRO A 30 19.94 15.08 -10.32
N TYR A 31 18.76 14.51 -10.54
CA TYR A 31 17.50 15.12 -10.11
C TYR A 31 17.30 14.80 -8.64
N ARG A 32 17.17 15.82 -7.79
CA ARG A 32 17.03 15.64 -6.34
C ARG A 32 15.58 15.73 -5.90
N ILE A 33 15.18 14.82 -5.03
CA ILE A 33 13.90 14.90 -4.31
C ILE A 33 14.14 15.00 -2.81
N GLY A 34 13.19 15.60 -2.09
CA GLY A 34 13.20 15.58 -0.64
C GLY A 34 11.92 16.14 -0.04
N GLY A 35 11.71 15.94 1.24
CA GLY A 35 10.53 16.43 1.94
C GLY A 35 10.36 15.77 3.29
N THR A 36 9.21 15.99 3.92
CA THR A 36 8.88 15.34 5.19
C THR A 36 8.28 13.95 4.97
N VAL A 37 8.31 13.11 6.00
CA VAL A 37 7.62 11.81 6.02
C VAL A 37 6.64 11.80 7.18
N SER A 38 5.41 11.36 6.93
CA SER A 38 4.42 11.08 7.97
C SER A 38 3.98 9.62 7.91
N ILE A 39 4.07 8.90 9.02
CA ILE A 39 3.61 7.51 9.17
C ILE A 39 2.31 7.54 9.95
N ASP A 40 1.23 6.99 9.38
CA ASP A 40 -0.10 6.94 10.01
C ASP A 40 -0.54 8.32 10.53
N GLY A 41 -0.24 9.38 9.77
CA GLY A 41 -0.57 10.77 10.09
C GLY A 41 0.42 11.49 11.01
N VAL A 42 1.37 10.78 11.63
CA VAL A 42 2.38 11.37 12.52
C VAL A 42 3.66 11.69 11.73
N GLN A 43 4.09 12.95 11.74
CA GLN A 43 5.34 13.35 11.10
C GLN A 43 6.54 12.74 11.82
N ILE A 44 7.43 12.11 11.05
CA ILE A 44 8.72 11.59 11.50
C ILE A 44 9.73 12.74 11.55
N THR A 45 10.55 12.73 12.60
CA THR A 45 11.63 13.69 12.80
C THR A 45 12.96 12.97 12.85
N GLN A 46 14.05 13.71 12.82
CA GLN A 46 15.41 13.16 12.95
C GLN A 46 15.63 12.37 14.26
N SER A 47 14.79 12.56 15.28
CA SER A 47 14.89 11.80 16.53
C SER A 47 14.04 10.53 16.54
N THR A 48 13.21 10.31 15.51
CA THR A 48 12.25 9.20 15.43
C THR A 48 12.36 8.42 14.11
N ASP A 49 13.38 8.68 13.32
CA ASP A 49 13.64 8.05 12.01
C ASP A 49 14.55 6.82 12.09
N ASP A 50 14.86 6.33 13.28
CA ASP A 50 15.61 5.10 13.48
C ASP A 50 15.03 3.96 12.63
N GLY A 51 15.83 3.46 11.68
CA GLY A 51 15.46 2.38 10.77
C GLY A 51 14.57 2.79 9.59
N LEU A 52 14.32 4.08 9.37
CA LEU A 52 13.67 4.62 8.18
C LEU A 52 14.62 4.51 6.98
N ILE A 53 14.15 3.91 5.89
CA ILE A 53 14.89 3.84 4.62
C ILE A 53 13.91 4.21 3.51
N ILE A 54 14.32 5.13 2.64
CA ILE A 54 13.52 5.58 1.50
C ILE A 54 14.30 5.29 0.22
N LYS A 55 13.69 4.55 -0.70
CA LYS A 55 14.33 4.14 -1.96
C LYS A 55 13.54 4.65 -3.15
N VAL A 56 14.23 4.98 -4.25
CA VAL A 56 13.60 5.30 -5.52
C VAL A 56 14.02 4.28 -6.58
N THR A 57 13.04 3.64 -7.21
CA THR A 57 13.27 2.64 -8.27
C THR A 57 12.56 3.03 -9.57
N LYS A 58 12.92 2.34 -10.65
CA LYS A 58 12.13 2.31 -11.88
C LYS A 58 10.77 1.67 -11.64
N ALA A 59 9.86 1.84 -12.59
CA ALA A 59 8.51 1.25 -12.53
C ALA A 59 8.51 -0.29 -12.51
N ASP A 60 9.57 -0.94 -13.00
CA ASP A 60 9.76 -2.39 -12.96
C ASP A 60 10.41 -2.90 -11.66
N GLY A 61 10.72 -1.99 -10.72
CA GLY A 61 11.35 -2.30 -9.44
C GLY A 61 12.88 -2.34 -9.46
N THR A 62 13.53 -2.20 -10.62
CA THR A 62 14.99 -2.11 -10.68
C THR A 62 15.50 -0.76 -10.17
N ALA A 63 16.68 -0.75 -9.55
CA ALA A 63 17.25 0.46 -8.97
C ALA A 63 17.72 1.43 -10.07
N TYR A 64 17.59 2.74 -9.81
CA TYR A 64 18.45 3.73 -10.45
C TYR A 64 19.83 3.65 -9.83
N THR A 65 20.87 3.75 -10.65
CA THR A 65 22.27 3.70 -10.17
C THR A 65 23.08 4.85 -10.76
N ASP A 66 23.92 5.45 -9.93
CA ASP A 66 24.86 6.50 -10.34
C ASP A 66 26.05 5.91 -11.12
N ALA A 67 26.99 6.77 -11.52
CA ALA A 67 28.22 6.37 -12.21
C ALA A 67 29.11 5.38 -11.43
N TYR A 68 28.90 5.23 -10.12
CA TYR A 68 29.65 4.33 -9.23
C TYR A 68 28.85 3.08 -8.84
N GLY A 69 27.61 2.95 -9.31
CA GLY A 69 26.73 1.83 -8.98
C GLY A 69 25.97 1.99 -7.67
N ASN A 70 25.97 3.17 -7.04
CA ASN A 70 25.19 3.41 -5.82
C ASN A 70 23.70 3.56 -6.18
N PRO A 71 22.79 2.96 -5.41
CA PRO A 71 21.36 3.10 -5.63
C PRO A 71 20.82 4.46 -5.18
N SER A 72 19.72 4.92 -5.78
CA SER A 72 18.95 6.07 -5.29
C SER A 72 18.21 5.74 -4.00
N GLU A 73 18.83 5.98 -2.86
CA GLU A 73 18.24 5.80 -1.54
C GLU A 73 18.71 6.83 -0.51
N ASP A 74 17.88 7.06 0.50
CA ASP A 74 18.21 7.73 1.76
C ASP A 74 18.08 6.68 2.86
N GLY A 75 19.21 6.37 3.49
CA GLY A 75 19.32 5.39 4.57
C GLY A 75 20.18 5.88 5.73
N ASP A 76 20.63 7.14 5.69
CA ASP A 76 21.34 7.81 6.78
C ASP A 76 20.41 8.67 7.64
N GLY A 77 19.13 8.78 7.26
CA GLY A 77 18.08 9.39 8.06
C GLY A 77 17.74 10.82 7.64
N LEU A 78 16.78 11.40 8.34
CA LEU A 78 16.31 12.75 8.11
C LEU A 78 17.34 13.77 8.59
N ASN A 79 17.49 14.85 7.84
CA ASN A 79 18.36 15.96 8.23
C ASN A 79 17.76 16.81 9.36
N THR A 80 18.45 17.90 9.75
CA THR A 80 18.02 18.81 10.82
C THR A 80 16.71 19.55 10.55
N SER A 81 16.26 19.59 9.29
CA SER A 81 14.95 20.12 8.90
C SER A 81 13.87 19.03 8.82
N HIS A 82 14.19 17.81 9.28
CA HIS A 82 13.34 16.62 9.20
C HIS A 82 13.02 16.21 7.77
N PHE A 83 13.95 16.49 6.85
CA PHE A 83 13.81 16.17 5.43
C PHE A 83 14.65 14.95 5.07
N TYR A 84 14.06 14.07 4.28
CA TYR A 84 14.82 13.10 3.50
C TYR A 84 15.38 13.77 2.24
N LEU A 85 16.49 13.27 1.71
CA LEU A 85 17.10 13.74 0.47
C LEU A 85 17.59 12.56 -0.37
N ILE A 86 17.05 12.43 -1.59
CA ILE A 86 17.44 11.37 -2.52
C ILE A 86 17.86 11.98 -3.84
N ASP A 87 19.05 11.59 -4.30
CA ASP A 87 19.54 11.88 -5.64
C ASP A 87 19.12 10.76 -6.60
N ILE A 88 18.41 11.15 -7.67
CA ILE A 88 18.03 10.29 -8.78
C ILE A 88 18.98 10.58 -9.95
N PRO A 89 19.92 9.67 -10.25
CA PRO A 89 20.87 9.84 -11.34
C PRO A 89 20.14 9.99 -12.68
N ILE A 90 20.58 10.92 -13.52
CA ILE A 90 20.05 11.13 -14.87
C ILE A 90 20.81 10.29 -15.90
N PHE A 91 20.08 9.62 -16.78
CA PHE A 91 20.65 8.72 -17.78
C PHE A 91 21.71 9.42 -18.66
N SER A 92 22.94 8.89 -18.66
CA SER A 92 23.98 9.12 -19.68
C SER A 92 24.41 7.77 -20.23
N ALA A 93 24.44 7.60 -21.55
CA ALA A 93 24.81 6.32 -22.16
C ALA A 93 26.24 5.87 -21.82
N MET A 94 27.15 6.81 -21.60
CA MET A 94 28.56 6.53 -21.35
C MET A 94 28.89 6.48 -19.86
N ASP A 95 28.33 7.41 -19.08
CA ASP A 95 28.78 7.63 -17.69
C ASP A 95 27.78 7.10 -16.66
N GLN A 96 26.49 7.05 -17.01
CA GLN A 96 25.42 6.76 -16.06
C GLN A 96 24.25 6.00 -16.72
N PRO A 97 24.50 4.80 -17.29
CA PRO A 97 23.50 4.05 -18.05
C PRO A 97 22.35 3.53 -17.18
N GLY A 98 22.55 3.50 -15.85
CA GLY A 98 21.55 3.13 -14.86
C GLY A 98 20.59 4.25 -14.43
N GLY A 99 20.84 5.49 -14.85
CA GLY A 99 20.04 6.65 -14.48
C GLY A 99 18.65 6.68 -15.13
N GLY A 100 17.78 7.53 -14.60
CA GLY A 100 16.43 7.76 -15.11
C GLY A 100 16.37 8.88 -16.14
N ARG A 101 15.29 8.93 -16.91
CA ARG A 101 15.04 9.97 -17.92
C ARG A 101 14.06 11.00 -17.40
N SER A 102 14.24 12.27 -17.77
CA SER A 102 13.25 13.31 -17.48
C SER A 102 11.86 12.91 -18.01
N GLY A 103 10.83 13.02 -17.18
CA GLY A 103 9.46 12.59 -17.45
C GLY A 103 9.18 11.09 -17.19
N GLU A 104 10.20 10.27 -16.94
CA GLU A 104 10.02 8.86 -16.57
C GLU A 104 9.31 8.74 -15.20
N THR A 105 8.43 7.75 -15.07
CA THR A 105 7.78 7.46 -13.78
C THR A 105 8.71 6.64 -12.89
N ALA A 106 9.05 7.19 -11.73
CA ALA A 106 9.75 6.48 -10.66
C ALA A 106 8.79 6.08 -9.54
N LEU A 107 9.20 5.11 -8.72
CA LEU A 107 8.48 4.62 -7.55
C LEU A 107 9.30 4.86 -6.29
N ILE A 108 8.70 5.56 -5.33
CA ILE A 108 9.23 5.72 -3.98
C ILE A 108 8.75 4.53 -3.12
N HIS A 109 9.69 3.90 -2.43
CA HIS A 109 9.43 2.85 -1.44
C HIS A 109 9.91 3.35 -0.09
N VAL A 110 9.10 3.16 0.94
CA VAL A 110 9.46 3.53 2.32
C VAL A 110 9.49 2.26 3.16
N TYR A 111 10.54 2.11 3.95
CA TYR A 111 10.73 1.01 4.89
C TYR A 111 10.96 1.60 6.27
N LEU A 112 10.42 0.96 7.30
CA LEU A 112 10.75 1.23 8.69
C LEU A 112 11.13 -0.09 9.35
N ASN A 113 12.32 -0.17 9.94
CA ASN A 113 12.83 -1.40 10.56
C ASN A 113 12.78 -2.61 9.61
N ASN A 114 13.20 -2.39 8.35
CA ASN A 114 13.13 -3.37 7.24
C ASN A 114 11.72 -3.84 6.84
N LYS A 115 10.64 -3.25 7.40
CA LYS A 115 9.27 -3.51 6.96
C LYS A 115 8.84 -2.47 5.95
N LYS A 116 8.40 -2.92 4.76
CA LYS A 116 7.86 -2.02 3.74
C LYS A 116 6.54 -1.40 4.20
N LEU A 117 6.43 -0.09 4.05
CA LEU A 117 5.22 0.70 4.30
C LEU A 117 4.55 1.07 2.97
N TYR A 118 3.24 1.31 3.01
CA TYR A 118 2.49 1.74 1.83
C TYR A 118 2.50 3.26 1.71
N VAL A 119 2.97 3.79 0.58
CA VAL A 119 2.98 5.23 0.31
C VAL A 119 1.61 5.66 -0.20
N SER A 120 0.84 6.36 0.65
CA SER A 120 -0.49 6.86 0.33
C SER A 120 -0.46 8.21 -0.41
N SER A 121 0.57 9.03 -0.19
CA SER A 121 0.81 10.26 -0.94
C SER A 121 2.32 10.46 -1.18
N PRO A 122 2.78 10.71 -2.42
CA PRO A 122 2.01 10.66 -3.67
C PRO A 122 1.44 9.24 -3.89
N ARG A 123 0.32 9.13 -4.61
CA ARG A 123 -0.40 7.85 -4.77
C ARG A 123 0.55 6.75 -5.28
N ASP A 124 0.62 5.64 -4.53
CA ASP A 124 1.48 4.48 -4.80
C ASP A 124 2.98 4.84 -4.90
N GLY A 125 3.41 5.94 -4.29
CA GLY A 125 4.79 6.43 -4.36
C GLY A 125 5.22 6.91 -5.75
N ARG A 126 4.29 7.14 -6.69
CA ARG A 126 4.62 7.50 -8.08
C ARG A 126 5.02 8.96 -8.21
N ILE A 127 6.16 9.20 -8.85
CA ILE A 127 6.65 10.55 -9.19
C ILE A 127 7.16 10.59 -10.64
N ALA A 128 7.20 11.77 -11.24
CA ALA A 128 7.88 12.00 -12.51
C ALA A 128 9.30 12.50 -12.24
N ILE A 129 10.30 11.95 -12.92
CA ILE A 129 11.68 12.42 -12.82
C ILE A 129 11.80 13.80 -13.47
N GLY A 130 12.36 14.76 -12.73
CA GLY A 130 12.62 16.11 -13.21
C GLY A 130 13.80 16.19 -14.19
N PRO A 131 14.08 17.39 -14.74
CA PRO A 131 15.29 17.61 -15.53
C PRO A 131 16.57 17.51 -14.67
N GLU A 132 17.70 17.33 -15.35
CA GLU A 132 19.04 17.33 -14.74
C GLU A 132 19.28 18.53 -13.83
N GLY A 133 19.84 18.28 -12.63
CA GLY A 133 20.17 19.31 -11.65
C GLY A 133 18.98 20.00 -10.97
N SER A 134 17.74 19.57 -11.24
CA SER A 134 16.56 20.15 -10.61
C SER A 134 16.25 19.53 -9.24
N PHE A 135 15.42 20.22 -8.46
CA PHE A 135 14.94 19.78 -7.15
C PHE A 135 13.41 19.75 -7.13
N SER A 136 12.82 18.77 -6.44
CA SER A 136 11.39 18.77 -6.12
C SER A 136 11.14 18.41 -4.68
N GLN A 137 10.26 19.20 -4.03
CA GLN A 137 9.78 18.86 -2.71
C GLN A 137 8.61 17.86 -2.82
N ILE A 138 8.78 16.69 -2.23
CA ILE A 138 7.79 15.62 -2.17
C ILE A 138 7.63 15.23 -0.70
N ASN A 139 6.50 15.61 -0.10
CA ASN A 139 6.18 15.15 1.25
C ASN A 139 5.50 13.78 1.14
N LEU A 140 5.94 12.82 1.94
CA LEU A 140 5.45 11.46 1.94
C LEU A 140 4.41 11.28 3.05
N SER A 141 3.25 10.77 2.68
CA SER A 141 2.33 10.13 3.62
C SER A 141 2.42 8.64 3.40
N VAL A 142 2.74 7.91 4.46
CA VAL A 142 2.81 6.46 4.45
C VAL A 142 1.92 5.89 5.54
N VAL A 143 1.42 4.70 5.29
CA VAL A 143 0.61 3.96 6.23
C VAL A 143 1.17 2.56 6.40
N THR A 144 0.97 1.99 7.58
CA THR A 144 1.47 0.65 7.90
C THR A 144 0.83 -0.47 7.07
N GLY A 145 -0.27 -0.19 6.35
CA GLY A 145 -0.80 -1.04 5.28
C GLY A 145 -1.87 -0.37 4.42
N GLN A 146 -2.23 -1.07 3.34
CA GLN A 146 -3.19 -0.62 2.34
C GLN A 146 -4.62 -0.89 2.81
N LYS A 147 -5.43 0.16 2.88
CA LYS A 147 -6.85 0.07 3.22
C LYS A 147 -7.67 -0.40 2.01
N TRP A 148 -8.59 -1.32 2.24
CA TRP A 148 -9.53 -1.85 1.27
C TRP A 148 -10.94 -1.77 1.85
N SER A 149 -11.87 -1.16 1.13
CA SER A 149 -13.24 -1.01 1.59
C SER A 149 -14.27 -1.29 0.51
N GLY A 150 -15.50 -1.56 0.93
CA GLY A 150 -16.61 -1.72 0.00
C GLY A 150 -17.96 -1.78 0.71
N PRO A 151 -19.05 -1.49 -0.01
CA PRO A 151 -20.38 -1.62 0.55
C PRO A 151 -20.72 -3.08 0.83
N VAL A 152 -21.49 -3.32 1.89
CA VAL A 152 -21.97 -4.64 2.26
C VAL A 152 -23.41 -4.58 2.74
N SER A 153 -24.16 -5.63 2.41
CA SER A 153 -25.50 -5.87 2.95
C SER A 153 -25.48 -7.22 3.67
N LEU A 154 -25.79 -7.17 4.95
CA LEU A 154 -25.90 -8.29 5.88
C LEU A 154 -27.37 -8.52 6.19
N SER A 155 -27.76 -9.78 6.35
CA SER A 155 -29.07 -10.13 6.92
C SER A 155 -28.81 -10.92 8.19
N LEU A 156 -29.02 -10.28 9.34
CA LEU A 156 -28.82 -10.87 10.65
C LEU A 156 -30.12 -11.52 11.11
N LYS A 157 -30.10 -12.83 11.31
CA LYS A 157 -31.17 -13.58 11.97
C LYS A 157 -30.97 -13.46 13.47
N MET A 158 -31.87 -12.74 14.12
CA MET A 158 -31.82 -12.40 15.53
C MET A 158 -32.73 -13.34 16.32
N VAL A 159 -32.29 -13.71 17.52
CA VAL A 159 -33.08 -14.42 18.52
C VAL A 159 -32.99 -13.63 19.82
N GLU A 160 -34.13 -13.16 20.30
CA GLU A 160 -34.24 -12.41 21.54
C GLU A 160 -35.18 -13.11 22.49
N ASN A 161 -34.85 -13.08 23.78
CA ASN A 161 -35.78 -13.46 24.81
C ASN A 161 -36.77 -12.32 25.11
N TYR A 162 -37.99 -12.67 25.49
CA TYR A 162 -38.95 -11.73 26.04
C TYR A 162 -39.84 -12.44 27.05
N THR A 163 -40.37 -11.69 28.02
CA THR A 163 -41.33 -12.20 28.99
C THR A 163 -42.74 -11.93 28.50
N ASP A 164 -43.55 -12.97 28.32
CA ASP A 164 -44.95 -12.79 27.92
C ASP A 164 -45.84 -12.31 29.08
N THR A 165 -47.12 -12.02 28.79
CA THR A 165 -48.09 -11.57 29.79
C THR A 165 -48.36 -12.58 30.91
N SER A 166 -47.92 -13.84 30.74
CA SER A 166 -48.02 -14.91 31.74
C SER A 166 -46.69 -15.14 32.47
N ASN A 167 -45.75 -14.21 32.37
CA ASN A 167 -44.42 -14.27 32.98
C ASN A 167 -43.55 -15.45 32.51
N ASN A 168 -43.79 -15.98 31.30
CA ASN A 168 -42.94 -17.01 30.70
C ASN A 168 -41.89 -16.37 29.81
N ILE A 169 -40.66 -16.91 29.87
CA ILE A 169 -39.60 -16.57 28.91
C ILE A 169 -39.92 -17.23 27.56
N LYS A 170 -40.00 -16.42 26.51
CA LYS A 170 -40.21 -16.82 25.12
C LYS A 170 -39.07 -16.31 24.26
N PHE A 171 -38.94 -16.85 23.05
CA PHE A 171 -37.93 -16.42 22.09
C PHE A 171 -38.62 -15.90 20.83
N ARG A 172 -38.35 -14.66 20.44
CA ARG A 172 -38.77 -14.10 19.16
C ARG A 172 -37.63 -14.22 18.16
N LYS A 173 -37.97 -14.61 16.93
CA LYS A 173 -37.03 -14.68 15.81
C LYS A 173 -37.41 -13.63 14.79
N TYR A 174 -36.46 -12.81 14.38
CA TYR A 174 -36.66 -11.84 13.31
C TYR A 174 -35.38 -11.72 12.46
N THR A 175 -35.48 -11.05 11.32
CA THR A 175 -34.34 -10.78 10.45
C THR A 175 -34.16 -9.28 10.33
N GLU A 176 -32.97 -8.81 10.68
CA GLU A 176 -32.59 -7.42 10.55
C GLU A 176 -31.67 -7.25 9.33
N PRO A 177 -32.07 -6.46 8.33
CA PRO A 177 -31.16 -6.04 7.27
C PRO A 177 -30.21 -4.98 7.82
N LEU A 178 -28.92 -5.16 7.57
CA LEU A 178 -27.88 -4.23 7.98
C LEU A 178 -27.05 -3.88 6.75
N THR A 179 -27.04 -2.61 6.35
CA THR A 179 -26.17 -2.11 5.29
C THR A 179 -25.07 -1.24 5.88
N GLY A 180 -23.92 -1.22 5.23
CA GLY A 180 -22.79 -0.46 5.71
C GLY A 180 -21.57 -0.57 4.80
N THR A 181 -20.46 -0.08 5.31
CA THR A 181 -19.14 -0.26 4.70
C THR A 181 -18.34 -1.25 5.54
N ILE A 182 -17.64 -2.16 4.86
CA ILE A 182 -16.67 -3.05 5.48
C ILE A 182 -15.28 -2.66 5.00
N GLU A 183 -14.31 -2.73 5.91
CA GLU A 183 -12.94 -2.31 5.72
C GLU A 183 -11.98 -3.37 6.23
N ILE A 184 -10.87 -3.57 5.51
CA ILE A 184 -9.72 -4.35 5.97
C ILE A 184 -8.44 -3.60 5.60
N SER A 185 -7.38 -3.86 6.35
CA SER A 185 -6.04 -3.34 6.04
C SER A 185 -5.10 -4.49 5.71
N LEU A 186 -4.43 -4.40 4.57
CA LEU A 186 -3.43 -5.37 4.13
C LEU A 186 -2.03 -4.77 4.19
N GLY A 187 -1.14 -5.40 4.95
CA GLY A 187 0.30 -5.22 4.78
C GLY A 187 0.82 -5.97 3.54
N GLU A 188 2.14 -6.09 3.43
CA GLU A 188 2.77 -6.77 2.28
C GLU A 188 2.38 -8.26 2.17
N GLU A 189 2.30 -8.97 3.30
CA GLU A 189 2.05 -10.42 3.30
C GLU A 189 0.85 -10.87 4.14
N HIS A 190 0.28 -10.01 4.98
CA HIS A 190 -0.78 -10.36 5.92
C HIS A 190 -1.75 -9.20 6.16
N LEU A 191 -2.93 -9.52 6.68
CA LEU A 191 -3.82 -8.52 7.26
C LEU A 191 -3.14 -7.87 8.45
N ILE A 192 -3.32 -6.57 8.59
CA ILE A 192 -2.88 -5.79 9.74
C ILE A 192 -4.11 -5.15 10.39
N PRO A 193 -4.08 -4.88 11.70
CA PRO A 193 -5.14 -4.10 12.33
C PRO A 193 -5.14 -2.66 11.79
N ASN A 194 -6.32 -2.04 11.74
CA ASN A 194 -6.47 -0.60 11.54
C ASN A 194 -6.08 0.19 12.82
N GLU A 195 -6.29 1.51 12.81
CA GLU A 195 -6.01 2.39 13.96
C GLU A 195 -6.82 2.06 15.22
N GLU A 196 -7.96 1.39 15.06
CA GLU A 196 -8.83 0.92 16.16
C GLU A 196 -8.47 -0.49 16.65
N GLY A 197 -7.46 -1.13 16.05
CA GLY A 197 -7.08 -2.50 16.38
C GLY A 197 -7.90 -3.59 15.66
N CYS A 198 -8.73 -3.23 14.68
CA CYS A 198 -9.59 -4.15 13.94
C CYS A 198 -8.91 -4.64 12.66
N TYR A 199 -8.84 -5.96 12.45
CA TYR A 199 -8.42 -6.57 11.19
C TYR A 199 -9.51 -6.52 10.12
N LEU A 200 -10.77 -6.52 10.57
CA LEU A 200 -11.95 -6.27 9.76
C LEU A 200 -12.87 -5.38 10.57
N PHE A 201 -13.23 -4.25 9.98
CA PHE A 201 -14.12 -3.28 10.58
C PHE A 201 -15.35 -3.14 9.70
N PHE A 202 -16.54 -3.15 10.30
CA PHE A 202 -17.77 -2.78 9.61
C PHE A 202 -18.47 -1.68 10.38
N ILE A 203 -19.02 -0.74 9.63
CA ILE A 203 -19.77 0.41 10.11
C ILE A 203 -21.06 0.53 9.29
N SER A 204 -22.19 0.59 9.98
CA SER A 204 -23.50 0.72 9.34
C SER A 204 -23.71 2.07 8.65
N ASP A 205 -24.56 2.13 7.63
CA ASP A 205 -24.90 3.37 6.92
C ASP A 205 -25.89 4.29 7.68
N PHE A 206 -26.20 3.99 8.95
CA PHE A 206 -27.10 4.83 9.74
C PHE A 206 -26.47 6.21 9.96
N THR A 207 -27.30 7.25 9.80
CA THR A 207 -26.84 8.65 9.90
C THR A 207 -26.91 9.19 11.32
N SER A 208 -27.68 8.56 12.20
CA SER A 208 -27.73 8.90 13.61
C SER A 208 -26.72 8.07 14.39
N GLU A 209 -25.96 8.71 15.29
CA GLU A 209 -25.00 8.01 16.16
C GLU A 209 -25.69 6.97 17.06
N ASP A 210 -26.98 7.18 17.38
CA ASP A 210 -27.77 6.28 18.23
C ASP A 210 -28.27 5.03 17.51
N GLU A 211 -28.23 5.01 16.18
CA GLU A 211 -28.59 3.82 15.38
C GLU A 211 -27.35 3.14 14.79
N LYS A 212 -26.16 3.72 15.01
CA LYS A 212 -24.92 3.21 14.46
C LYS A 212 -24.60 1.82 15.02
N LYS A 213 -24.22 0.91 14.13
CA LYS A 213 -23.82 -0.46 14.44
C LYS A 213 -22.42 -0.71 13.90
N GLU A 214 -21.58 -1.26 14.74
CA GLU A 214 -20.17 -1.50 14.45
C GLU A 214 -19.81 -2.95 14.71
N ILE A 215 -18.93 -3.49 13.86
CA ILE A 215 -18.31 -4.80 14.05
C ILE A 215 -16.80 -4.58 13.96
N CYS A 216 -16.08 -4.99 15.00
CA CYS A 216 -14.62 -4.96 15.02
C CYS A 216 -14.09 -6.37 15.28
N ILE A 217 -13.43 -6.98 14.29
CA ILE A 217 -12.76 -8.27 14.43
C ILE A 217 -11.31 -8.03 14.83
N GLN A 218 -10.95 -8.42 16.05
CA GLN A 218 -9.65 -8.11 16.68
C GLN A 218 -8.71 -9.31 16.69
N ASP A 219 -9.25 -10.53 16.74
CA ASP A 219 -8.46 -11.75 16.68
C ASP A 219 -8.75 -12.46 15.36
N ILE A 220 -7.70 -12.85 14.63
CA ILE A 220 -7.86 -13.56 13.36
C ILE A 220 -6.94 -14.78 13.24
N ALA A 221 -7.44 -15.78 12.52
CA ALA A 221 -6.66 -16.86 11.96
C ALA A 221 -6.93 -16.89 10.44
N ALA A 222 -5.90 -16.69 9.64
CA ALA A 222 -6.04 -16.62 8.18
C ALA A 222 -5.05 -17.54 7.47
N ILE A 223 -5.51 -18.15 6.36
CA ILE A 223 -4.71 -19.01 5.50
C ILE A 223 -4.94 -18.55 4.06
N TYR A 224 -3.85 -18.32 3.32
CA TYR A 224 -3.89 -17.80 1.96
C TYR A 224 -3.22 -18.79 1.01
N THR A 225 -3.79 -18.98 -0.18
CA THR A 225 -3.06 -19.63 -1.27
C THR A 225 -2.11 -18.62 -1.89
N ARG A 226 -0.80 -18.89 -1.91
CA ARG A 226 0.17 -18.09 -2.68
C ARG A 226 0.32 -18.70 -4.06
N TYR A 227 -0.34 -18.13 -5.07
CA TYR A 227 -0.15 -18.58 -6.45
C TYR A 227 1.05 -17.85 -7.07
N ILE A 228 1.97 -18.61 -7.67
CA ILE A 228 3.14 -18.04 -8.39
C ILE A 228 2.69 -17.31 -9.68
N LYS A 229 1.50 -17.63 -10.20
CA LYS A 229 0.95 -16.98 -11.40
C LYS A 229 0.40 -15.60 -11.06
N ILE A 230 1.03 -14.57 -11.63
CA ILE A 230 0.72 -13.13 -11.45
C ILE A 230 -0.77 -12.79 -11.61
N ASN A 231 -1.49 -13.47 -12.51
CA ASN A 231 -2.88 -13.16 -12.84
C ASN A 231 -3.90 -14.12 -12.21
N ALA A 232 -3.45 -15.03 -11.33
CA ALA A 232 -4.35 -16.00 -10.70
C ALA A 232 -5.17 -15.31 -9.60
N THR A 233 -6.43 -15.72 -9.48
CA THR A 233 -7.24 -15.38 -8.31
C THR A 233 -6.78 -16.22 -7.14
N GLU A 234 -6.25 -15.59 -6.10
CA GLU A 234 -5.88 -16.25 -4.86
C GLU A 234 -7.13 -16.49 -4.01
N LYS A 235 -7.15 -17.61 -3.30
CA LYS A 235 -8.19 -17.94 -2.34
C LYS A 235 -7.64 -17.77 -0.93
N PHE A 236 -8.50 -17.38 -0.02
CA PHE A 236 -8.15 -17.34 1.38
C PHE A 236 -9.29 -17.79 2.26
N TYR A 237 -8.89 -18.28 3.42
CA TYR A 237 -9.73 -18.63 4.53
C TYR A 237 -9.44 -17.67 5.68
N LEU A 238 -10.47 -17.17 6.33
CA LEU A 238 -10.30 -16.29 7.49
C LEU A 238 -11.35 -16.60 8.54
N LYS A 239 -10.89 -16.82 9.76
CA LYS A 239 -11.72 -16.86 10.96
C LYS A 239 -11.30 -15.74 11.88
N GLY A 240 -12.24 -15.24 12.67
CA GLY A 240 -11.91 -14.29 13.71
C GLY A 240 -12.99 -14.10 14.75
N THR A 241 -12.62 -13.41 15.81
CA THR A 241 -13.52 -12.98 16.89
C THR A 241 -13.30 -11.51 17.20
N GLY A 242 -14.29 -10.90 17.83
CA GLY A 242 -14.19 -9.52 18.31
C GLY A 242 -15.51 -9.04 18.86
N THR A 243 -15.83 -7.77 18.61
CA THR A 243 -16.98 -7.09 19.20
C THR A 243 -18.03 -6.69 18.16
N TYR A 244 -19.28 -6.72 18.60
CA TYR A 244 -20.41 -6.08 17.92
C TYR A 244 -20.99 -5.03 18.88
N SER A 245 -21.03 -3.78 18.45
CA SER A 245 -21.45 -2.64 19.26
C SER A 245 -22.57 -1.87 18.58
N PHE A 246 -23.53 -1.41 19.37
CA PHE A 246 -24.62 -0.52 18.94
C PHE A 246 -25.16 0.25 20.16
N LYS A 247 -26.06 1.21 19.94
CA LYS A 247 -26.75 1.90 21.04
C LYS A 247 -28.19 1.43 21.21
N GLU A 248 -28.60 1.21 22.45
CA GLU A 248 -29.99 0.96 22.83
C GLU A 248 -30.41 1.92 23.94
N GLY A 249 -31.44 2.74 23.70
CA GLY A 249 -31.86 3.76 24.67
C GLY A 249 -30.79 4.82 24.98
N GLY A 250 -29.79 4.99 24.11
CA GLY A 250 -28.66 5.90 24.29
C GLY A 250 -27.48 5.32 25.06
N GLU A 251 -27.57 4.07 25.52
CA GLU A 251 -26.47 3.34 26.16
C GLU A 251 -25.74 2.45 25.15
N ASP A 252 -24.41 2.35 25.28
CA ASP A 252 -23.60 1.49 24.43
C ASP A 252 -23.76 0.02 24.84
N VAL A 253 -24.20 -0.80 23.89
CA VAL A 253 -24.39 -2.23 24.04
C VAL A 253 -23.29 -2.93 23.24
N THR A 254 -22.45 -3.72 23.93
CA THR A 254 -21.39 -4.49 23.30
C THR A 254 -21.58 -5.98 23.56
N GLY A 255 -21.44 -6.78 22.51
CA GLY A 255 -21.41 -8.23 22.61
C GLY A 255 -20.27 -8.86 21.81
N LEU A 256 -20.24 -10.18 21.81
CA LEU A 256 -19.24 -10.96 21.11
C LEU A 256 -19.71 -11.26 19.70
N ILE A 257 -18.78 -11.22 18.75
CA ILE A 257 -19.00 -11.68 17.38
C ILE A 257 -17.89 -12.64 16.95
N PHE A 258 -18.25 -13.60 16.11
CA PHE A 258 -17.33 -14.45 15.37
C PHE A 258 -17.57 -14.31 13.86
N LEU A 259 -16.49 -14.51 13.11
CA LEU A 259 -16.44 -14.45 11.67
C LEU A 259 -15.87 -15.77 11.12
N ASP A 260 -16.51 -16.32 10.08
CA ASP A 260 -16.06 -17.51 9.36
C ASP A 260 -16.16 -17.28 7.84
N LEU A 261 -15.09 -16.75 7.25
CA LEU A 261 -14.92 -16.55 5.81
C LEU A 261 -14.37 -17.82 5.16
N THR A 262 -15.28 -18.67 4.69
CA THR A 262 -14.94 -19.95 4.06
C THR A 262 -14.49 -19.83 2.61
N SER A 263 -14.69 -18.69 1.95
CA SER A 263 -14.45 -18.57 0.50
C SER A 263 -14.02 -17.16 0.07
N GLY A 264 -13.01 -16.59 0.73
CA GLY A 264 -12.40 -15.33 0.33
C GLY A 264 -11.63 -15.45 -1.00
N SER A 265 -11.56 -14.37 -1.78
CA SER A 265 -10.67 -14.33 -2.94
C SER A 265 -10.06 -12.97 -3.22
N MET A 266 -8.79 -12.97 -3.62
CA MET A 266 -8.03 -11.79 -4.01
C MET A 266 -7.74 -11.87 -5.51
N LYS A 267 -8.09 -10.82 -6.26
CA LYS A 267 -7.87 -10.76 -7.71
C LYS A 267 -6.76 -9.75 -8.00
N LYS A 268 -5.78 -10.18 -8.79
CA LYS A 268 -4.68 -9.35 -9.27
C LYS A 268 -4.86 -8.96 -10.74
N ASP A 269 -4.28 -7.85 -11.17
CA ASP A 269 -4.19 -7.44 -12.57
C ASP A 269 -3.06 -8.17 -13.32
N LYS A 270 -2.76 -7.75 -14.56
CA LYS A 270 -1.69 -8.35 -15.39
C LYS A 270 -0.27 -8.09 -14.87
N LEU A 271 -0.12 -7.11 -14.00
CA LEU A 271 1.14 -6.68 -13.41
C LEU A 271 1.31 -7.26 -11.98
N GLY A 272 0.30 -7.96 -11.47
CA GLY A 272 0.31 -8.58 -10.15
C GLY A 272 -0.23 -7.67 -9.04
N ASN A 273 -0.72 -6.48 -9.37
CA ASN A 273 -1.31 -5.58 -8.39
C ASN A 273 -2.65 -6.12 -7.96
N LEU A 274 -2.91 -6.15 -6.64
CA LEU A 274 -4.23 -6.45 -6.11
C LEU A 274 -5.22 -5.40 -6.62
N ILE A 275 -6.37 -5.82 -7.15
CA ILE A 275 -7.41 -4.91 -7.69
C ILE A 275 -8.78 -5.09 -7.03
N SER A 276 -9.01 -6.24 -6.38
CA SER A 276 -10.23 -6.45 -5.61
C SER A 276 -10.08 -7.61 -4.65
N ILE A 277 -10.82 -7.52 -3.55
CA ILE A 277 -10.91 -8.57 -2.53
C ILE A 277 -12.38 -8.92 -2.38
N LYS A 278 -12.72 -10.20 -2.48
CA LYS A 278 -14.08 -10.68 -2.22
C LYS A 278 -14.11 -11.40 -0.89
N LEU A 279 -14.99 -10.93 -0.02
CA LEU A 279 -15.30 -11.59 1.25
C LEU A 279 -16.58 -12.39 1.07
N SER A 280 -16.59 -13.64 1.53
CA SER A 280 -17.79 -14.47 1.54
C SER A 280 -17.72 -15.47 2.68
N GLY A 281 -18.72 -15.44 3.55
CA GLY A 281 -18.74 -16.27 4.76
C GLY A 281 -19.96 -16.08 5.64
N LYS A 282 -19.81 -16.49 6.90
CA LYS A 282 -20.83 -16.36 7.95
C LYS A 282 -20.32 -15.47 9.06
N ILE A 283 -21.25 -14.81 9.71
CA ILE A 283 -21.04 -14.11 10.98
C ILE A 283 -22.04 -14.62 11.99
N GLY A 284 -21.71 -14.52 13.27
CA GLY A 284 -22.66 -14.76 14.34
C GLY A 284 -22.12 -14.25 15.65
N GLY A 285 -22.96 -14.21 16.67
CA GLY A 285 -22.60 -13.58 17.92
C GLY A 285 -23.79 -13.46 18.85
N GLY A 286 -23.66 -12.58 19.83
CA GLY A 286 -24.75 -12.25 20.73
C GLY A 286 -24.34 -11.10 21.64
N THR A 287 -25.33 -10.35 22.10
CA THR A 287 -25.17 -9.36 23.16
C THR A 287 -26.01 -9.80 24.36
N PRO A 288 -25.82 -9.19 25.55
CA PRO A 288 -26.69 -9.45 26.70
C PRO A 288 -28.18 -9.24 26.39
N GLU A 289 -28.50 -8.33 25.46
CA GLU A 289 -29.86 -7.94 25.10
C GLU A 289 -30.38 -8.71 23.87
N VAL A 290 -29.53 -8.87 22.85
CA VAL A 290 -29.81 -9.62 21.64
C VAL A 290 -29.27 -11.04 21.80
N SER A 291 -30.10 -11.91 22.37
CA SER A 291 -29.63 -13.18 22.95
C SER A 291 -28.77 -14.06 22.01
N VAL A 292 -28.97 -14.09 20.69
CA VAL A 292 -28.02 -14.61 19.68
C VAL A 292 -28.33 -14.03 18.30
N PHE A 293 -27.32 -13.79 17.46
CA PHE A 293 -27.51 -13.50 16.03
C PHE A 293 -26.64 -14.37 15.11
N SER A 294 -27.07 -14.53 13.86
CA SER A 294 -26.29 -15.16 12.79
C SER A 294 -26.61 -14.59 11.41
N GLY A 295 -25.63 -14.49 10.52
CA GLY A 295 -25.80 -13.88 9.21
C GLY A 295 -24.84 -14.43 8.17
N SER A 296 -25.05 -14.02 6.92
CA SER A 296 -24.11 -14.25 5.83
C SER A 296 -23.48 -12.92 5.42
N LEU A 297 -22.16 -12.95 5.18
CA LEU A 297 -21.37 -11.81 4.77
C LEU A 297 -20.92 -12.01 3.32
N LYS A 298 -21.18 -11.02 2.47
CA LYS A 298 -20.67 -10.96 1.09
C LYS A 298 -20.28 -9.53 0.74
N ALA A 299 -19.01 -9.29 0.47
CA ALA A 299 -18.52 -7.97 0.08
C ALA A 299 -17.50 -8.07 -1.05
N THR A 300 -17.41 -7.03 -1.88
CA THR A 300 -16.29 -6.83 -2.79
C THR A 300 -15.63 -5.51 -2.42
N LEU A 301 -14.37 -5.59 -2.03
CA LEU A 301 -13.57 -4.46 -1.60
C LEU A 301 -12.70 -4.00 -2.73
N THR A 302 -12.59 -2.70 -2.84
CA THR A 302 -11.66 -1.98 -3.71
C THR A 302 -10.80 -1.07 -2.84
N GLN A 303 -9.68 -0.65 -3.43
CA GLN A 303 -8.81 0.35 -2.82
C GLN A 303 -9.42 1.75 -2.94
#